data_AF-A0A353C9W0-F1
#
_entry.id   AF-A0A353C9W0-F1
#
_cell.length_a   1.000
_cell.length_b   1.000
_cell.length_c   1.000
_cell.angle_alpha   90.00
_cell.angle_beta   90.00
_cell.angle_gamma   90.00
#
_symmetry.space_group_name_H-M   'P 1'
#
loop_
_entity.id
_entity.type
_entity.pdbx_description
1 polymer ?
#
loop_
_entity_poly.entity_id
_entity_poly.type
_entity_poly.pdbx_seq_one_letter_code
_entity_poly.pdbx_strand_id
1 'polypeptide(L)'
;MQLMPATARRFGVTSIYDPKQNIDAGIRYMRWLLDTFNQDVVLALAGYNAGEGAVMKYGRNVPPYRETQEYVRRITARYNAISDPSYVSMARPLNGQSARVDQKDSRPLTVYEPDPLAVRLSDGKMMLVNQ
;
A
#
# COMPACT_ATOMS: atom_id res chain seq x y z
N MET A 1 -5.34 3.26 0.18
CA MET A 1 -4.37 2.74 1.16
C MET A 1 -4.26 1.21 1.05
N GLN A 2 -3.03 0.69 0.86
CA GLN A 2 -2.73 -0.73 0.59
C GLN A 2 -3.02 -1.62 1.83
N LEU A 3 -4.29 -1.86 2.13
CA LEU A 3 -4.71 -2.67 3.27
C LEU A 3 -4.69 -4.16 2.94
N MET A 4 -4.14 -4.96 3.84
CA MET A 4 -4.29 -6.42 3.78
C MET A 4 -5.76 -6.79 4.04
N PRO A 5 -6.30 -7.87 3.42
CA PRO A 5 -7.71 -8.24 3.56
C PRO A 5 -8.18 -8.43 5.00
N ALA A 6 -7.33 -8.99 5.87
CA ALA A 6 -7.63 -9.14 7.29
C ALA A 6 -7.78 -7.79 8.01
N THR A 7 -6.87 -6.85 7.74
CA THR A 7 -6.93 -5.47 8.26
C THR A 7 -8.16 -4.75 7.72
N ALA A 8 -8.43 -4.85 6.41
CA ALA A 8 -9.60 -4.24 5.79
C ALA A 8 -10.91 -4.65 6.49
N ARG A 9 -11.09 -5.96 6.76
CA ARG A 9 -12.24 -6.48 7.50
C ARG A 9 -12.33 -5.93 8.93
N ARG A 10 -11.20 -5.91 9.65
CA ARG A 10 -11.15 -5.39 11.02
C ARG A 10 -11.57 -3.91 11.11
N PHE A 11 -11.32 -3.14 10.05
CA PHE A 11 -11.72 -1.74 9.96
C PHE A 11 -12.99 -1.51 9.13
N GLY A 12 -13.80 -2.55 8.91
CA GLY A 12 -15.15 -2.43 8.34
C GLY A 12 -15.21 -2.11 6.84
N VAL A 13 -14.16 -2.42 6.09
CA VAL A 13 -14.14 -2.28 4.63
C VAL A 13 -14.87 -3.45 3.98
N THR A 14 -15.91 -3.16 3.21
CA THR A 14 -16.63 -4.16 2.41
C THR A 14 -16.04 -4.33 1.01
N SER A 15 -15.44 -3.27 0.47
CA SER A 15 -14.69 -3.30 -0.79
C SER A 15 -13.37 -2.52 -0.68
N ILE A 16 -12.23 -3.21 -0.84
CA ILE A 16 -10.91 -2.56 -0.85
C ILE A 16 -10.66 -1.73 -2.12
N TYR A 17 -11.50 -1.92 -3.15
CA TYR A 17 -11.45 -1.17 -4.41
C TYR A 17 -12.27 0.12 -4.35
N ASP A 18 -13.13 0.30 -3.33
CA ASP A 18 -13.78 1.57 -3.04
C ASP A 18 -12.74 2.54 -2.43
N PRO A 19 -12.34 3.62 -3.14
CA PRO A 19 -11.30 4.52 -2.66
C PRO A 19 -11.66 5.20 -1.34
N LYS A 20 -12.94 5.50 -1.12
CA LYS A 20 -13.41 6.18 0.09
C LYS A 20 -13.26 5.25 1.29
N GLN A 21 -13.76 4.02 1.20
CA GLN A 21 -13.62 3.04 2.27
C GLN A 21 -12.15 2.71 2.53
N ASN A 22 -11.37 2.58 1.45
CA ASN A 22 -9.98 2.18 1.52
C ASN A 22 -9.09 3.25 2.18
N ILE A 23 -9.34 4.54 1.92
CA ILE A 23 -8.66 5.66 2.60
C ILE A 23 -9.10 5.75 4.06
N ASP A 24 -10.41 5.78 4.32
CA ASP A 24 -10.96 5.93 5.66
C ASP A 24 -10.47 4.84 6.62
N ALA A 25 -10.54 3.57 6.20
CA ALA A 25 -10.03 2.47 7.00
C ALA A 25 -8.51 2.51 7.17
N GLY A 26 -7.77 2.95 6.15
CA GLY A 26 -6.31 3.08 6.25
C GLY A 26 -5.87 4.15 7.24
N ILE A 27 -6.59 5.28 7.32
CA ILE A 27 -6.35 6.32 8.33
C ILE A 27 -6.69 5.80 9.73
N ARG A 28 -7.84 5.13 9.90
CA ARG A 28 -8.21 4.52 11.19
C ARG A 28 -7.20 3.47 11.65
N TYR A 29 -6.68 2.66 10.73
CA TYR A 29 -5.62 1.70 11.04
C TYR A 29 -4.32 2.40 11.44
N MET A 30 -3.90 3.43 10.69
CA MET A 30 -2.69 4.20 11.03
C MET A 30 -2.81 4.87 12.41
N ARG A 31 -3.97 5.47 12.71
CA ARG A 31 -4.24 6.06 14.03
C ARG A 31 -4.12 5.02 15.14
N TRP A 32 -4.73 3.85 14.94
CA TRP A 32 -4.65 2.75 15.90
C TRP A 32 -3.21 2.26 16.12
N LEU A 33 -2.39 2.18 15.07
CA LEU A 33 -0.97 1.82 15.19
C LEU A 33 -0.18 2.86 16.00
N LEU A 34 -0.41 4.16 15.74
CA LEU A 34 0.21 5.24 16.51
C LEU A 34 -0.12 5.12 18.01
N ASP A 35 -1.39 4.86 18.35
CA ASP A 35 -1.79 4.64 19.74
C ASP A 35 -1.15 3.39 20.34
N THR A 36 -1.10 2.29 19.59
CA THR A 36 -0.48 1.01 20.02
C THR A 36 1.03 1.15 20.29
N PHE A 37 1.70 2.02 19.54
CA PHE A 37 3.13 2.25 19.61
C PHE A 37 3.51 3.55 20.35
N ASN A 38 2.64 4.09 21.20
CA ASN A 38 2.91 5.27 22.03
C ASN A 38 3.35 6.50 21.22
N GLN A 39 2.70 6.73 20.08
CA GLN A 39 3.03 7.76 19.08
C GLN A 39 4.42 7.61 18.44
N ASP A 40 5.07 6.45 18.56
CA ASP A 40 6.29 6.15 17.81
C ASP A 40 5.94 5.93 16.33
N VAL A 41 6.22 6.95 15.51
CA VAL A 41 5.95 6.95 14.07
C VAL A 41 6.75 5.86 13.35
N VAL A 42 7.97 5.56 13.79
CA VAL A 42 8.82 4.54 13.15
C VAL A 42 8.19 3.16 13.33
N LEU A 43 7.74 2.84 14.54
CA LEU A 43 7.06 1.58 14.83
C LEU A 43 5.67 1.50 14.21
N ALA A 44 4.94 2.62 14.13
CA ALA A 44 3.66 2.67 13.44
C ALA A 44 3.82 2.41 11.94
N LEU A 45 4.81 3.00 11.28
CA LEU A 45 5.12 2.72 9.87
C LEU A 45 5.56 1.27 9.66
N ALA A 46 6.37 0.72 10.57
CA ALA A 46 6.76 -0.68 10.52
C ALA A 46 5.54 -1.62 10.66
N GLY A 47 4.63 -1.33 11.60
CA GLY A 47 3.40 -2.09 11.79
C GLY A 47 2.40 -1.95 10.63
N TYR A 48 2.39 -0.81 9.95
CA TYR A 48 1.57 -0.62 8.76
C TYR A 48 2.01 -1.53 7.61
N ASN A 49 3.33 -1.71 7.42
CA ASN A 49 3.89 -2.56 6.37
C ASN A 49 3.96 -4.05 6.76
N ALA A 50 4.48 -4.38 7.94
CA ALA A 50 4.73 -5.76 8.38
C ALA A 50 3.63 -6.37 9.26
N GLY A 51 2.65 -5.56 9.66
CA GLY A 51 1.68 -5.92 10.71
C GLY A 51 2.22 -5.61 12.11
N GLU A 52 1.33 -5.22 13.01
CA GLU A 52 1.65 -4.93 14.42
C GLU A 52 2.25 -6.15 15.13
N GLY A 53 1.79 -7.35 14.76
CA GLY A 53 2.21 -8.60 15.40
C GLY A 53 3.68 -8.88 15.14
N ALA A 54 4.20 -8.49 13.97
CA ALA A 54 5.62 -8.59 13.67
C ALA A 54 6.42 -7.64 14.57
N VAL A 55 6.02 -6.38 14.67
CA VAL A 55 6.69 -5.38 15.53
C VAL A 55 6.70 -5.85 16.99
N MET A 56 5.59 -6.40 17.49
CA MET A 56 5.51 -6.98 18.84
C MET A 56 6.43 -8.21 18.99
N LYS A 57 6.44 -9.12 18.01
CA LYS A 57 7.30 -10.31 17.99
C LYS A 57 8.79 -9.96 18.09
N TYR A 58 9.21 -8.84 17.48
CA TYR A 58 10.59 -8.36 17.54
C TYR A 58 10.83 -7.36 18.70
N GLY A 59 10.02 -7.43 19.77
CA GLY A 59 10.25 -6.67 21.00
C GLY A 59 10.02 -5.17 20.86
N ARG A 60 9.01 -4.77 20.06
CA ARG A 60 8.71 -3.37 19.72
C ARG A 60 9.86 -2.67 18.98
N ASN A 61 10.49 -3.40 18.07
CA ASN A 61 11.49 -2.87 17.13
C ASN A 61 11.00 -3.05 15.69
N VAL A 62 11.62 -2.31 14.77
CA VAL A 62 11.43 -2.55 13.33
C VAL A 62 11.90 -3.98 13.02
N PRO A 63 11.02 -4.85 12.49
CA PRO A 63 11.39 -6.21 12.14
C PRO A 63 12.60 -6.25 11.18
N PRO A 64 13.45 -7.29 11.23
CA PRO A 64 14.58 -7.46 10.33
C PRO A 64 14.14 -7.91 8.92
N TYR A 65 13.06 -7.32 8.41
CA TYR A 65 12.54 -7.52 7.07
C TYR A 65 13.07 -6.38 6.21
N ARG A 66 13.83 -6.72 5.17
CA ARG A 66 14.46 -5.74 4.29
C ARG A 66 13.43 -4.76 3.71
N GLU A 67 12.28 -5.26 3.27
CA GLU A 67 11.19 -4.43 2.76
C GLU A 67 10.69 -3.41 3.80
N THR A 68 10.48 -3.84 5.04
CA THR A 68 9.97 -2.98 6.12
C THR A 68 10.97 -1.90 6.50
N GLN A 69 12.25 -2.24 6.60
CA GLN A 69 13.31 -1.26 6.87
C GLN A 69 13.40 -0.22 5.74
N GLU A 70 13.35 -0.66 4.49
CA GLU A 70 13.34 0.22 3.32
C GLU A 70 12.08 1.09 3.27
N TYR A 71 10.92 0.52 3.61
CA TYR A 71 9.63 1.21 3.68
C TYR A 71 9.67 2.36 4.69
N VAL A 72 10.05 2.07 5.94
CA VAL A 72 10.17 3.07 7.01
C VAL A 72 11.11 4.19 6.56
N ARG A 73 12.31 3.83 6.09
CA ARG A 73 13.31 4.81 5.63
C ARG A 73 12.76 5.72 4.52
N ARG A 74 12.04 5.15 3.54
CA ARG A 74 11.49 5.90 2.40
C ARG A 74 10.37 6.84 2.80
N ILE A 75 9.45 6.40 3.67
CA ILE A 75 8.30 7.22 4.08
C ILE A 75 8.75 8.35 5.00
N THR A 76 9.65 8.08 5.96
CA THR A 76 10.20 9.13 6.83
C THR A 76 10.93 10.20 6.02
N ALA A 77 11.76 9.81 5.04
CA ALA A 77 12.45 10.77 4.18
C ALA A 77 11.48 11.65 3.38
N ARG A 78 10.41 11.06 2.83
CA ARG A 78 9.37 11.79 2.09
C ARG A 78 8.58 12.73 3.00
N TYR A 79 8.21 12.27 4.20
CA TYR A 79 7.50 13.09 5.17
C TYR A 79 8.33 14.32 5.54
N ASN A 80 9.61 14.14 5.89
CA ASN A 80 10.49 15.25 6.22
C ASN A 80 10.65 16.24 5.06
N ALA A 81 10.77 15.75 3.82
CA ALA A 81 10.86 16.60 2.63
C ALA A 81 9.58 17.41 2.35
N ILE A 82 8.40 16.88 2.71
CA ILE A 82 7.11 17.57 2.57
C ILE A 82 6.90 18.55 3.72
N SER A 83 7.25 18.16 4.95
CA SER A 83 7.06 18.96 6.16
C SER A 83 8.06 20.09 6.31
N ASP A 84 9.26 19.96 5.74
CA ASP A 84 10.29 20.98 5.75
C ASP A 84 10.94 21.08 4.35
N PRO A 85 10.64 22.13 3.58
CA PRO A 85 11.25 22.37 2.27
C PRO A 85 12.78 22.44 2.30
N SER A 86 13.37 22.81 3.45
CA SER A 86 14.83 22.86 3.63
C SER A 86 15.47 21.46 3.74
N TYR A 87 14.67 20.43 4.01
CA TYR A 87 15.16 19.05 4.05
C TYR A 87 15.58 18.54 2.66
N VAL A 88 14.98 19.08 1.58
CA VAL A 88 15.32 18.72 0.20
C VAL A 88 16.75 19.12 -0.18
N SER A 89 17.30 20.18 0.43
CA SER A 89 18.68 20.63 0.15
C SER A 89 19.74 19.85 0.92
N MET A 90 19.40 19.29 2.09
CA MET A 90 20.32 18.53 2.96
C MET A 90 20.24 17.02 2.77
N ALA A 91 19.08 16.49 2.36
CA ALA A 91 18.93 15.08 2.07
C ALA A 91 19.82 14.73 0.88
N ARG A 92 20.95 14.05 1.14
CA ARG A 92 21.76 13.40 0.11
C ARG A 92 20.81 12.67 -0.84
N PRO A 93 20.94 12.84 -2.18
CA PRO A 93 20.15 12.05 -3.10
C PRO A 93 20.40 10.59 -2.73
N LEU A 94 19.33 9.88 -2.36
CA LEU A 94 19.37 8.43 -2.20
C LEU A 94 19.91 7.92 -3.53
N ASN A 95 21.16 7.45 -3.52
CA ASN A 95 22.00 7.14 -4.69
C ASN A 95 21.27 7.25 -6.01
N GLY A 96 21.73 8.18 -6.86
CA GLY A 96 21.29 8.45 -8.23
C GLY A 96 21.41 7.29 -9.22
N GLN A 97 21.01 6.08 -8.81
CA GLN A 97 19.99 5.38 -9.57
C GLN A 97 18.64 6.04 -9.29
N SER A 98 18.50 7.31 -9.70
CA SER A 98 17.39 7.58 -10.60
C SER A 98 17.52 6.48 -11.64
N ALA A 99 16.74 5.41 -11.48
CA ALA A 99 16.46 4.53 -12.60
C ALA A 99 16.26 5.52 -13.74
N ARG A 100 17.11 5.45 -14.77
CA ARG A 100 16.73 6.09 -16.02
C ARG A 100 15.27 5.70 -16.15
N VAL A 101 14.40 6.70 -16.24
CA VAL A 101 13.13 6.46 -16.86
C VAL A 101 13.55 6.17 -18.30
N ASP A 102 14.08 4.97 -18.54
CA ASP A 102 13.75 4.27 -19.75
C ASP A 102 12.24 4.37 -19.71
N GLN A 103 11.70 5.17 -20.61
CA GLN A 103 10.39 4.90 -21.17
C GLN A 103 10.48 3.50 -21.76
N LYS A 104 10.58 2.49 -20.88
CA LYS A 104 10.08 1.18 -21.17
C LYS A 104 8.60 1.48 -21.22
N ASP A 105 8.08 1.60 -22.44
CA ASP A 105 6.67 1.80 -22.71
C ASP A 105 5.92 1.09 -21.60
N SER A 106 5.30 1.90 -20.73
CA SER A 106 4.57 1.34 -19.61
C SER A 106 3.55 0.48 -20.29
N ARG A 107 3.72 -0.85 -20.22
CA ARG A 107 2.64 -1.75 -20.65
C ARG A 107 1.44 -1.20 -19.91
N PRO A 108 0.39 -0.74 -20.62
CA PRO A 108 -0.76 -0.16 -19.96
C PRO A 108 -1.12 -1.13 -18.86
N LEU A 109 -1.28 -0.62 -17.63
CA LEU A 109 -1.83 -1.42 -16.54
C LEU A 109 -3.01 -2.15 -17.15
N THR A 110 -2.90 -3.47 -17.31
CA THR A 110 -3.97 -4.24 -17.92
C THR A 110 -5.10 -4.09 -16.94
N VAL A 111 -5.99 -3.14 -17.21
CA VAL A 111 -7.33 -3.15 -16.66
C VAL A 111 -7.79 -4.55 -16.99
N TYR A 112 -8.08 -5.36 -15.97
CA TYR A 112 -8.76 -6.61 -16.19
C TYR A 112 -10.14 -6.24 -16.72
N GLU A 113 -10.22 -6.06 -18.03
CA GLU A 113 -11.46 -6.08 -18.79
C GLU A 113 -11.70 -7.56 -19.05
N PRO A 114 -12.67 -8.19 -18.37
CA PRO A 114 -13.07 -9.54 -18.74
C PRO A 114 -13.63 -9.46 -20.16
N ASP A 115 -12.97 -10.12 -21.12
CA ASP A 115 -13.50 -10.29 -22.48
C ASP A 115 -14.73 -11.21 -22.39
N PRO A 116 -15.96 -10.68 -22.55
CA PRO A 116 -17.14 -11.52 -22.43
C PRO A 116 -17.30 -12.30 -23.74
N LEU A 117 -17.20 -13.63 -23.67
CA LEU A 117 -17.51 -14.49 -24.80
C LEU A 117 -19.03 -14.63 -24.91
N ALA A 118 -19.57 -14.22 -26.07
CA ALA A 118 -20.98 -14.38 -26.37
C ALA A 118 -21.25 -15.81 -26.87
N VAL A 119 -21.81 -16.65 -26.02
CA VAL A 119 -22.15 -18.03 -26.34
C VAL A 119 -23.62 -18.10 -26.74
N ARG A 120 -23.91 -18.74 -27.88
CA ARG A 120 -25.28 -18.97 -28.33
C ARG A 120 -25.82 -20.26 -27.72
N LEU A 121 -26.88 -20.13 -26.92
CA LEU A 121 -27.57 -21.24 -26.28
C LEU A 121 -28.44 -22.00 -27.30
N SER A 122 -28.79 -23.24 -26.99
CA SER A 122 -29.59 -24.13 -27.84
C SER A 122 -31.00 -23.63 -28.15
N ASP A 123 -31.52 -22.69 -27.35
CA ASP A 123 -32.79 -21.99 -27.56
C ASP A 123 -32.66 -20.74 -28.47
N GLY A 124 -31.46 -20.49 -29.00
CA GLY A 124 -31.18 -19.39 -29.92
C GLY A 124 -30.80 -18.06 -29.25
N LYS A 125 -30.85 -17.96 -27.91
CA LYS A 125 -30.47 -16.75 -27.16
C LYS A 125 -28.95 -16.66 -26.99
N MET A 126 -28.43 -15.44 -26.97
CA MET A 126 -27.01 -15.16 -26.70
C MET A 126 -26.82 -14.90 -25.21
N MET A 127 -25.86 -15.57 -24.57
CA MET A 127 -25.47 -15.34 -23.19
C MET A 127 -23.99 -14.94 -23.13
N LEU A 128 -23.70 -13.84 -22.45
CA LEU A 128 -22.33 -13.38 -22.21
C LEU A 128 -21.76 -14.13 -21.01
N VAL A 129 -20.59 -14.75 -21.19
CA VAL A 129 -19.90 -15.49 -20.14
C VAL A 129 -18.48 -14.93 -20.00
N ASN A 130 -18.11 -14.59 -18.77
CA ASN A 130 -16.74 -14.16 -18.43
C ASN A 130 -15.90 -15.38 -18.06
N GLN A 131 -14.63 -15.39 -18.47
CA GLN A 131 -13.64 -16.41 -18.04
C GLN A 131 -12.99 -16.05 -16.71
#